data_AF-A0A9D6EBA4-F1
#
_entry.id   AF-A0A9D6EBA4-F1
#
_cell.length_a   1.000
_cell.length_b   1.000
_cell.length_c   1.000
_cell.angle_alpha   90.00
_cell.angle_beta   90.00
_cell.angle_gamma   90.00
#
_symmetry.space_group_name_H-M   'P 1'
#
loop_
_entity.id
_entity.type
_entity.pdbx_description
1 polymer ?
#
loop_
_entity_poly.entity_id
_entity_poly.type
_entity_poly.pdbx_seq_one_letter_code
_entity_poly.pdbx_strand_id
1 'polypeptide(L)' 'MATPSSRRAGRSRLAETFGSLPAGDGDAGHHVDGGFTFLVRDNLQLDLSFGRGIAGASDWFVGAGVSVRLPR' A
#
# COMPACT_ATOMS: atom_id res chain seq x y z
N MET A 1 18.47 -32.27 8.94
CA MET A 1 19.42 -31.14 8.87
C MET A 1 18.73 -30.03 8.07
N ALA A 2 18.14 -29.05 8.74
CA ALA A 2 17.38 -27.98 8.08
C ALA A 2 18.35 -26.91 7.56
N THR A 3 18.21 -26.56 6.28
CA THR A 3 19.02 -25.59 5.53
C THR A 3 18.95 -24.21 6.18
N PRO A 4 20.03 -23.41 6.24
CA PRO A 4 19.95 -22.04 6.69
C PRO A 4 19.16 -21.23 5.65
N SER A 5 17.92 -20.87 6.00
CA SER A 5 17.12 -19.88 5.30
C SER A 5 17.94 -18.59 5.15
N SER A 6 18.33 -18.26 3.93
CA SER A 6 19.00 -17.00 3.64
C SER A 6 18.08 -15.86 4.02
N ARG A 7 18.53 -14.97 4.92
CA ARG A 7 17.80 -13.76 5.29
C ARG A 7 17.60 -12.92 4.03
N ARG A 8 16.42 -12.98 3.41
CA ARG A 8 16.10 -12.17 2.23
C ARG A 8 15.61 -10.82 2.73
N ALA A 9 16.43 -9.79 2.57
CA ALA A 9 15.93 -8.42 2.63
C ALA A 9 14.95 -8.20 1.46
N GLY A 10 13.66 -8.08 1.77
CA GLY A 10 12.60 -7.82 0.79
C GLY A 10 12.17 -6.35 0.83
N ARG A 11 12.11 -5.71 -0.33
CA ARG A 11 11.51 -4.37 -0.50
C ARG A 11 10.53 -4.45 -1.67
N SER A 12 9.32 -3.96 -1.47
CA SER A 12 8.30 -3.87 -2.52
C SER A 12 7.79 -2.43 -2.62
N ARG A 13 7.42 -2.02 -3.83
CA ARG A 13 6.86 -0.70 -4.13
C ARG A 13 5.59 -0.92 -4.95
N LEU A 14 4.55 -0.17 -4.64
CA LEU A 14 3.29 -0.18 -5.36
C LEU A 14 2.92 1.26 -5.71
N ALA A 15 2.43 1.46 -6.93
CA ALA A 15 1.87 2.72 -7.40
C ALA A 15 0.69 2.36 -8.29
N GLU A 16 -0.47 2.94 -8.01
CA GLU A 16 -1.73 2.60 -8.67
C GLU A 16 -2.56 3.87 -8.90
N THR A 17 -3.38 3.86 -9.95
CA THR A 17 -4.30 4.95 -10.27
C THR A 17 -5.70 4.36 -10.41
N PHE A 18 -6.68 4.93 -9.72
CA PHE A 18 -8.06 4.45 -9.75
C PHE A 18 -9.04 5.63 -9.81
N GLY A 19 -10.21 5.43 -10.41
CA GLY A 19 -11.24 6.47 -10.55
C GLY A 19 -12.52 6.07 -9.84
N SER A 20 -13.24 7.06 -9.30
CA SER A 20 -14.55 6.86 -8.68
C SER A 20 -15.62 7.59 -9.48
N LEU A 21 -16.68 6.87 -9.84
CA LEU A 21 -17.84 7.44 -10.53
C LEU A 21 -18.83 8.01 -9.50
N PRO A 22 -19.36 9.22 -9.72
CA PRO A 22 -20.33 9.83 -8.81
C PRO A 22 -21.70 9.16 -8.97
N ALA A 23 -22.42 9.03 -7.86
CA ALA A 23 -23.76 8.42 -7.83
C ALA A 23 -24.90 9.38 -8.26
N GLY A 24 -24.57 10.57 -8.78
CA GLY A 24 -25.50 11.64 -9.19
C GLY A 24 -24.80 12.68 -10.09
N ASP A 25 -25.32 13.90 -10.18
CA ASP A 25 -24.82 14.97 -11.09
C ASP A 25 -23.46 15.61 -10.68
N GLY A 26 -22.62 14.88 -9.93
CA GLY A 26 -21.30 15.34 -9.51
C GLY A 26 -20.22 15.10 -10.57
N ASP A 27 -19.08 15.79 -10.44
CA ASP A 27 -17.89 15.52 -11.26
C ASP A 27 -17.26 14.17 -10.89
N ALA A 28 -16.72 13.48 -11.89
CA ALA A 28 -15.97 12.25 -11.68
C ALA A 28 -14.67 12.55 -10.92
N GLY A 29 -14.49 11.89 -9.78
CA GLY A 29 -13.28 12.02 -8.97
C GLY A 29 -12.22 11.04 -9.44
N HIS A 30 -11.06 11.54 -9.85
CA HIS A 30 -9.90 10.69 -10.13
C HIS A 30 -9.01 10.61 -8.90
N HIS A 31 -8.36 9.48 -8.66
CA HIS A 31 -7.46 9.30 -7.53
C HIS A 31 -6.16 8.65 -7.99
N VAL A 32 -5.07 9.01 -7.32
CA VAL A 32 -3.79 8.32 -7.42
C VAL A 32 -3.38 7.89 -6.03
N ASP A 33 -2.92 6.66 -5.90
CA ASP A 33 -2.33 6.15 -4.68
C ASP A 33 -1.01 5.41 -4.93
N GLY A 34 -0.30 5.18 -3.84
CA GLY A 34 0.97 4.51 -3.86
C GLY A 34 1.39 4.10 -2.46
N GLY A 35 2.44 3.30 -2.40
CA GLY A 35 2.94 2.80 -1.14
C GLY A 35 4.31 2.15 -1.23
N PHE A 36 4.87 1.98 -0.04
CA PHE A 36 6.15 1.35 0.20
C PHE A 36 5.98 0.26 1.24
N THR A 37 6.59 -0.88 0.96
CA THR A 37 6.62 -2.01 1.87
C THR A 37 8.07 -2.37 2.19
N PHE A 38 8.34 -2.53 3.48
CA PHE A 38 9.66 -2.86 4.00
C PHE A 38 9.62 -4.09 4.91
N LEU A 39 10.37 -5.13 4.54
CA LEU A 39 10.53 -6.33 5.36
C LEU A 39 11.60 -6.10 6.43
N VAL A 40 11.19 -6.05 7.70
CA VAL A 40 12.09 -5.84 8.85
C VAL A 40 12.71 -7.17 9.30
N ARG A 41 11.92 -8.24 9.31
CA ARG A 41 12.31 -9.63 9.58
C ARG A 41 11.50 -10.56 8.70
N ASP A 42 11.92 -11.82 8.58
CA ASP A 42 11.23 -12.83 7.76
C ASP A 42 9.73 -12.99 8.12
N ASN A 43 9.33 -12.61 9.34
CA ASN A 43 7.96 -12.63 9.83
C ASN A 43 7.35 -11.25 10.15
N LEU A 44 8.04 -10.14 9.87
CA LEU A 44 7.59 -8.78 10.21
C LEU A 44 7.82 -7.82 9.04
N GLN A 45 6.74 -7.20 8.59
CA GLN A 45 6.73 -6.23 7.49
C GLN A 45 6.06 -4.93 7.95
N LEU A 46 6.59 -3.80 7.47
CA LEU A 46 6.03 -2.46 7.63
C LEU A 46 5.54 -1.96 6.28
N ASP A 47 4.39 -1.31 6.28
CA ASP A 47 3.74 -0.79 5.09
C ASP A 47 3.41 0.69 5.30
N LEU A 48 3.63 1.49 4.26
CA LEU A 48 3.24 2.89 4.18
C LEU A 48 2.46 3.08 2.90
N SER A 49 1.28 3.68 2.96
CA SER A 49 0.46 4.01 1.81
C SER A 49 0.02 5.46 1.86
N PHE A 50 -0.22 6.05 0.70
CA PHE A 50 -0.70 7.41 0.57
C PHE A 50 -1.47 7.54 -0.74
N GLY A 51 -2.42 8.45 -0.78
CA GLY A 51 -3.11 8.76 -2.02
C GLY A 51 -3.81 10.10 -1.94
N ARG A 52 -4.20 10.60 -3.11
CA ARG A 52 -4.78 11.92 -3.28
C ARG A 52 -5.72 11.94 -4.47
N GLY A 53 -6.82 12.68 -4.31
CA GLY A 53 -7.70 13.08 -5.39
C GLY A 53 -7.01 14.00 -6.39
N ILE A 54 -7.16 13.68 -7.67
CA ILE A 54 -6.79 14.50 -8.82
C ILE A 54 -8.06 14.81 -9.62
N ALA A 55 -8.10 15.92 -10.35
CA ALA A 55 -9.21 16.32 -11.24
C ALA A 55 -10.61 16.14 -10.61
N GLY A 56 -11.06 17.11 -9.79
CA GLY A 56 -12.40 17.11 -9.20
C GLY A 56 -12.50 16.47 -7.81
N ALA A 57 -11.53 15.65 -7.40
CA ALA A 57 -11.43 15.13 -6.04
C ALA A 57 -10.47 15.97 -5.17
N SER A 58 -10.91 16.35 -3.96
CA SER A 58 -10.13 17.21 -3.04
C SER A 58 -9.52 16.47 -1.84
N ASP A 59 -9.83 15.19 -1.69
CA ASP A 59 -9.44 14.39 -0.54
C ASP A 59 -8.02 13.83 -0.65
N TRP A 60 -7.39 13.56 0.48
CA TRP A 60 -6.11 12.87 0.57
C TRP A 60 -6.12 11.89 1.74
N PHE A 61 -5.27 10.87 1.66
CA PHE A 61 -5.07 9.92 2.75
C PHE A 61 -3.60 9.55 2.92
N VAL A 62 -3.26 9.15 4.14
CA VAL A 62 -2.01 8.47 4.48
C VAL A 62 -2.34 7.30 5.40
N GLY A 63 -1.71 6.17 5.15
CA GLY A 63 -1.88 4.93 5.92
C GLY A 63 -0.53 4.34 6.29
N ALA A 64 -0.47 3.71 7.45
CA ALA A 64 0.67 2.90 7.87
C ALA A 64 0.17 1.56 8.42
N GLY A 65 0.93 0.50 8.17
CA GLY A 65 0.54 -0.87 8.51
C GLY A 65 1.71 -1.70 9.04
N VAL A 66 1.35 -2.73 9.81
CA VAL A 66 2.27 -3.76 10.29
C VAL A 66 1.68 -5.11 9.95
N SER A 67 2.44 -5.96 9.26
CA SER A 67 2.05 -7.31 8.90
C SER A 67 2.96 -8.33 9.61
N VAL A 68 2.35 -9.29 10.32
CA VAL A 68 3.07 -10.35 11.04
C VAL A 68 2.70 -11.72 10.47
N ARG A 69 3.70 -12.54 10.14
CA ARG A 69 3.49 -13.93 9.74
C ARG A 69 3.53 -14.81 10.99
N LEU A 70 2.39 -15.41 11.34
CA LEU A 70 2.29 -16.31 12.48
C LEU A 70 2.92 -17.67 12.15
N PRO A 71 3.54 -18.34 13.13
CA PRO A 71 3.98 -19.72 12.99
C PRO A 71 2.77 -20.65 12.80
N ARG A 72 3.01 -21.77 12.11
CA ARG A 72 2.04 -22.86 11.99
C ARG A 72 2.02 -23.71 13.26
#